data_AF-A0A485JL47-F1
#
_entry.id   AF-A0A485JL47-F1
#
_cell.length_a   1.000
_cell.length_b   1.000
_cell.length_c   1.000
_cell.angle_alpha   90.00
_cell.angle_beta   90.00
_cell.angle_gamma   90.00
#
_symmetry.space_group_name_H-M   'P 1'
#
loop_
_entity.id
_entity.type
_entity.pdbx_description
1 polymer ?
#
loop_
_entity_poly.entity_id
_entity_poly.type
_entity_poly.pdbx_seq_one_letter_code
_entity_poly.pdbx_strand_id
1 'polypeptide(L)'
;MCSGSAGGILTPISSLDLNALGNLPAAKGVDAEQSALENGLTLVMKNIEFRLLDSDGATSAILEAHRSLAGDTSLRQHLLAGVSED
;
A
#
# COMPACT_ATOMS: atom_id res chain seq x y z
N MET A 1 -1.46 -22.19 15.17
CA MET A 1 -1.78 -21.56 16.47
C MET A 1 -1.02 -22.28 17.56
N CYS A 2 -0.36 -21.56 18.45
CA CYS A 2 0.31 -22.15 19.61
C CYS A 2 -0.67 -22.19 20.79
N SER A 3 -0.63 -23.26 21.59
CA SER A 3 -1.39 -23.33 22.84
C SER A 3 -0.69 -22.49 23.92
N GLY A 4 -1.45 -21.68 24.66
CA GLY A 4 -0.92 -20.79 25.70
C GLY A 4 -2.00 -19.88 26.27
N SER A 5 -1.67 -19.19 27.36
CA SER A 5 -2.53 -18.15 27.96
C SER A 5 -1.83 -16.81 27.88
N ALA A 6 -2.53 -15.77 27.43
CA ALA A 6 -2.02 -14.39 27.37
C ALA A 6 -3.02 -13.45 28.06
N GLY A 7 -2.52 -12.52 28.87
CA GLY A 7 -3.31 -11.43 29.46
C GLY A 7 -2.92 -10.08 28.86
N GLY A 8 -3.88 -9.19 28.62
CA GLY A 8 -3.63 -7.88 28.02
C GLY A 8 -4.91 -7.16 27.59
N ILE A 9 -4.75 -6.00 26.96
CA ILE A 9 -5.84 -5.23 26.35
C ILE A 9 -5.98 -5.66 24.89
N LEU A 10 -7.21 -5.88 24.45
CA LEU A 10 -7.50 -6.16 23.05
C LEU A 10 -7.32 -4.89 22.22
N THR A 11 -6.33 -4.90 21.32
CA THR A 11 -6.20 -3.86 20.29
C THR A 11 -7.01 -4.29 19.08
N PRO A 12 -8.12 -3.62 18.74
CA PRO A 12 -8.86 -3.93 17.53
C PRO A 12 -8.00 -3.61 16.31
N ILE A 13 -7.85 -4.59 15.41
CA ILE A 13 -7.23 -4.36 14.12
C ILE A 13 -8.32 -3.85 13.18
N SER A 14 -8.28 -2.56 12.84
CA SER A 14 -9.13 -1.99 11.82
C SER A 14 -8.47 -2.09 10.46
N SER A 15 -9.20 -2.62 9.47
CA SER A 15 -8.84 -2.55 8.06
C SER A 15 -9.87 -1.69 7.33
N LEU A 16 -9.48 -1.05 6.24
CA LEU A 16 -10.42 -0.42 5.33
C LEU A 16 -11.29 -1.52 4.71
N ASP A 17 -12.62 -1.43 4.89
CA ASP A 17 -13.55 -2.30 4.20
C ASP A 17 -13.72 -1.81 2.76
N LEU A 18 -13.12 -2.54 1.82
CA LEU A 18 -13.17 -2.23 0.39
C LEU A 18 -14.59 -2.37 -0.18
N ASN A 19 -15.51 -3.06 0.51
CA ASN A 19 -16.91 -3.20 0.09
C ASN A 19 -17.80 -2.07 0.62
N ALA A 20 -17.31 -1.28 1.59
CA ALA A 20 -18.04 -0.17 2.20
C ALA A 20 -17.47 1.19 1.81
N LEU A 21 -16.75 1.27 0.69
CA LEU A 21 -16.23 2.53 0.16
C LEU A 21 -17.41 3.42 -0.29
N GLY A 22 -17.42 4.67 0.17
CA GLY A 22 -18.32 5.70 -0.34
C GLY A 22 -17.86 6.23 -1.70
N ASN A 23 -18.58 7.22 -2.24
CA ASN A 23 -18.13 7.91 -3.44
C ASN A 23 -16.74 8.53 -3.22
N LEU A 24 -15.89 8.44 -4.26
CA LEU A 24 -14.62 9.13 -4.26
C LEU A 24 -14.83 10.64 -4.11
N PRO A 25 -13.92 11.36 -3.43
CA PRO A 25 -13.96 12.82 -3.41
C PRO A 25 -13.86 13.37 -4.83
N ALA A 26 -14.35 14.60 -5.04
CA ALA A 26 -14.18 15.27 -6.32
C ALA A 26 -12.69 15.37 -6.67
N ALA A 27 -12.35 15.03 -7.92
CA ALA A 27 -10.99 15.12 -8.43
C ALA A 27 -10.48 16.56 -8.31
N LYS A 28 -9.20 16.68 -7.92
CA LYS A 28 -8.47 17.94 -8.00
C LYS A 28 -7.91 18.11 -9.43
N GLY A 29 -7.13 19.16 -9.64
CA GLY A 29 -6.38 19.30 -10.89
C GLY A 29 -5.39 18.15 -11.08
N VAL A 30 -5.10 17.80 -12.33
CA VAL A 30 -4.21 16.70 -12.74
C VAL A 30 -2.89 16.71 -11.96
N ASP A 31 -2.22 17.86 -11.84
CA ASP A 31 -0.96 17.98 -11.11
C ASP A 31 -1.08 17.57 -9.63
N ALA A 32 -2.20 17.90 -8.99
CA ALA A 32 -2.45 17.56 -7.59
C ALA A 32 -2.74 16.07 -7.41
N GLU A 33 -3.47 15.46 -8.34
CA GLU A 33 -3.76 14.02 -8.32
C GLU A 33 -2.52 13.19 -8.66
N GLN A 34 -1.71 13.60 -9.65
CA GLN A 34 -0.43 12.95 -9.95
C GLN A 34 0.53 13.05 -8.75
N SER A 35 0.60 14.22 -8.09
CA SER A 35 1.42 14.38 -6.88
C SER A 35 0.95 13.49 -5.73
N ALA A 36 -0.38 13.36 -5.55
CA ALA A 36 -0.95 12.49 -4.53
C ALA A 36 -0.67 11.01 -4.81
N LEU A 37 -0.78 10.59 -6.07
CA LEU A 37 -0.44 9.24 -6.52
C LEU A 37 1.04 8.90 -6.27
N GLU A 38 1.96 9.77 -6.70
CA GLU A 38 3.41 9.57 -6.50
C GLU A 38 3.79 9.51 -5.02
N ASN A 39 3.18 10.36 -4.20
CA ASN A 39 3.36 10.31 -2.75
C ASN A 39 2.83 8.98 -2.18
N GLY A 40 1.64 8.55 -2.61
CA GLY A 40 1.07 7.26 -2.22
C GLY A 40 1.99 6.08 -2.56
N LEU A 41 2.53 6.04 -3.77
CA LEU A 41 3.46 4.99 -4.21
C LEU A 41 4.75 5.00 -3.38
N THR A 42 5.28 6.19 -3.08
CA THR A 42 6.45 6.38 -2.21
C THR A 42 6.19 5.83 -0.80
N LEU A 43 5.03 6.10 -0.22
CA LEU A 43 4.65 5.61 1.11
C LEU A 43 4.52 4.07 1.12
N VAL A 44 3.93 3.49 0.08
CA VAL A 44 3.81 2.03 -0.07
C VAL A 44 5.20 1.38 -0.15
N MET A 45 6.10 1.91 -0.98
CA MET A 45 7.48 1.43 -1.08
C MET A 45 8.19 1.47 0.28
N LYS A 46 8.11 2.61 0.98
CA LYS A 46 8.71 2.76 2.32
C LYS A 46 8.14 1.77 3.32
N ASN A 47 6.83 1.48 3.27
CA ASN A 47 6.20 0.50 4.15
C ASN A 47 6.71 -0.92 3.89
N ILE A 48 6.85 -1.30 2.62
CA ILE A 48 7.40 -2.61 2.24
C ILE A 48 8.85 -2.75 2.71
N GLU A 49 9.67 -1.72 2.46
CA GLU A 49 11.08 -1.70 2.89
C GLU A 49 11.21 -1.78 4.41
N PHE A 50 10.35 -1.08 5.16
CA PHE A 50 10.35 -1.16 6.63
C PHE A 50 10.02 -2.57 7.12
N ARG A 51 9.03 -3.23 6.51
CA ARG A 51 8.63 -4.61 6.88
C ARG A 51 9.71 -5.64 6.51
N LEU A 52 10.46 -5.40 5.44
CA LEU A 52 11.57 -6.25 5.03
C LEU A 52 12.69 -6.31 6.08
N LEU A 53 12.88 -5.25 6.88
CA LEU A 53 13.91 -5.22 7.93
C LEU A 53 13.73 -6.29 9.02
N ASP A 54 12.49 -6.74 9.25
CA ASP A 54 12.12 -7.71 10.29
C ASP A 54 11.57 -9.03 9.70
N SER A 55 11.65 -9.21 8.37
CA SER A 55 11.08 -10.37 7.68
C SER A 55 12.15 -11.38 7.27
N ASP A 56 11.83 -12.68 7.38
CA ASP A 56 12.69 -13.77 6.95
C ASP A 56 11.97 -14.76 6.02
N GLY A 57 12.76 -15.68 5.44
CA GLY A 57 12.29 -16.83 4.67
C GLY A 57 11.28 -16.48 3.56
N ALA A 58 10.12 -17.14 3.60
CA ALA A 58 9.07 -16.93 2.62
C ALA A 58 8.44 -15.53 2.69
N THR A 59 8.39 -14.92 3.88
CA THR A 59 7.81 -13.60 4.09
C THR A 59 8.62 -12.53 3.36
N SER A 60 9.95 -12.57 3.48
CA SER A 60 10.82 -11.62 2.78
C SER A 60 10.76 -11.81 1.25
N ALA A 61 10.70 -13.05 0.76
CA ALA A 61 10.55 -13.32 -0.67
C ALA A 61 9.25 -12.74 -1.26
N ILE A 62 8.14 -12.82 -0.53
CA ILE A 62 6.86 -12.21 -0.92
C ILE A 62 6.96 -10.68 -0.93
N LEU A 63 7.56 -10.10 0.11
CA LEU A 63 7.72 -8.64 0.19
C LEU A 63 8.66 -8.10 -0.90
N GLU A 64 9.69 -8.84 -1.29
CA GLU A 64 10.56 -8.42 -2.40
C GLU A 64 9.82 -8.45 -3.75
N ALA A 65 8.93 -9.43 -3.95
CA ALA A 65 8.06 -9.45 -5.13
C ALA A 65 7.11 -8.24 -5.15
N HIS A 66 6.50 -7.89 -4.01
CA HIS A 66 5.70 -6.67 -3.91
C HIS A 66 6.53 -5.39 -4.13
N ARG A 67 7.75 -5.34 -3.60
CA ARG A 67 8.68 -4.22 -3.80
C ARG A 67 9.02 -4.07 -5.28
N SER A 68 9.26 -5.17 -5.99
CA SER A 68 9.49 -5.16 -7.44
C SER A 68 8.29 -4.58 -8.20
N LEU A 69 7.05 -4.95 -7.82
CA LEU A 69 5.84 -4.42 -8.46
C LEU A 69 5.63 -2.94 -8.15
N ALA A 70 5.77 -2.53 -6.90
CA ALA A 70 5.60 -1.13 -6.48
C ALA A 70 6.72 -0.22 -7.03
N GLY A 71 7.89 -0.78 -7.34
CA GLY A 71 8.99 -0.10 -8.02
C GLY A 71 8.90 -0.12 -9.55
N ASP A 72 7.90 -0.77 -10.15
CA ASP A 72 7.80 -0.94 -11.59
C ASP A 72 7.48 0.40 -12.30
N THR A 73 8.39 0.82 -13.18
CA THR A 73 8.25 2.08 -13.93
C THR A 73 7.10 2.04 -14.94
N SER A 74 6.82 0.88 -15.54
CA SER A 74 5.76 0.76 -16.55
C SER A 74 4.39 0.90 -15.89
N LEU A 75 4.20 0.27 -14.74
CA LEU A 75 3.01 0.41 -13.91
C LEU A 75 2.84 1.87 -13.45
N ARG A 76 3.91 2.51 -12.97
CA ARG A 76 3.88 3.93 -12.59
C ARG A 76 3.42 4.82 -13.74
N GLN A 77 4.00 4.65 -14.93
CA GLN A 77 3.63 5.43 -16.11
C GLN A 77 2.19 5.18 -16.53
N HIS A 78 1.73 3.93 -16.46
CA HIS A 78 0.34 3.59 -16.75
C HIS A 78 -0.63 4.28 -15.80
N LEU A 79 -0.33 4.30 -14.49
CA LEU A 79 -1.16 4.99 -13.50
C LEU A 79 -1.17 6.51 -13.71
N LEU A 80 -0.02 7.12 -13.99
CA LEU A 80 0.08 8.56 -14.28
C LEU A 80 -0.68 8.96 -15.56
N ALA A 81 -0.64 8.11 -16.58
CA ALA A 81 -1.42 8.30 -17.80
C ALA A 81 -2.92 8.31 -17.48
N GLY A 82 -3.40 7.34 -16.69
CA GLY A 82 -4.81 7.26 -16.29
C GLY A 82 -5.31 8.49 -15.53
N VAL A 83 -4.48 9.12 -14.70
CA VAL A 83 -4.84 10.39 -14.01
C VAL A 83 -5.05 11.56 -14.99
N SER A 84 -4.44 11.48 -16.18
CA SER A 84 -4.48 12.54 -17.18
C SER A 84 -5.60 12.34 -18.22
N GLU A 85 -6.30 11.20 -18.19
CA GLU A 85 -7.35 10.83 -19.14
C GLU A 85 -8.77 11.17 -18.62
N ASP A 86 -8.90 11.69 -17.39
CA ASP A 86 -10.12 12.22 -16.77
C ASP A 86 -10.30 13.73 -17.04
#